data_AF-A0A534LQ53-F1
#
_entry.id   AF-A0A534LQ53-F1
#
_cell.length_a   1.000
_cell.length_b   1.000
_cell.length_c   1.000
_cell.angle_alpha   90.00
_cell.angle_beta   90.00
_cell.angle_gamma   90.00
#
_symmetry.space_group_name_H-M   'P 1'
#
loop_
_entity.id
_entity.type
_entity.pdbx_description
1 polymer ?
#
loop_
_entity_poly.entity_id
_entity_poly.type
_entity_poly.pdbx_seq_one_letter_code
_entity_poly.pdbx_strand_id
1 'polypeptide(L)' 'MIRGTAPAKALAVPKPAVQETPVKFRSGKHTVIVKEVFDIAPKFPQTYLIRFTFENEPVFDFEPGQFISIFAEKD' A
#
# COMPACT_ATOMS: atom_id res chain seq x y z
N MET A 1 6.43 -65.71 4.07
CA MET A 1 7.21 -64.69 4.80
C MET A 1 6.87 -63.33 4.20
N ILE A 2 6.38 -62.41 5.04
CA ILE A 2 5.81 -61.11 4.64
C ILE A 2 6.94 -60.08 4.60
N ARG A 3 7.21 -59.46 3.44
CA ARG A 3 8.17 -58.35 3.29
C ARG A 3 7.46 -57.04 3.66
N GLY A 4 7.80 -56.49 4.82
CA GLY A 4 7.33 -55.17 5.25
C GLY A 4 7.92 -54.06 4.38
N THR A 5 7.07 -53.20 3.85
CA THR A 5 7.43 -51.98 3.15
C THR A 5 7.80 -50.89 4.15
N ALA A 6 8.99 -50.29 4.00
CA ALA A 6 9.45 -49.16 4.80
C ALA A 6 8.57 -47.91 4.57
N PRO A 7 8.33 -47.06 5.59
CA PRO A 7 7.46 -45.90 5.45
C PRO A 7 8.15 -44.80 4.63
N ALA A 8 7.45 -44.31 3.61
CA ALA A 8 7.89 -43.14 2.84
C ALA A 8 7.91 -41.90 3.73
N LYS A 9 9.05 -41.19 3.75
CA LYS A 9 9.18 -39.88 4.41
C LYS A 9 8.15 -38.92 3.82
N ALA A 10 7.26 -38.40 4.67
CA ALA A 10 6.37 -37.31 4.32
C ALA A 10 7.21 -36.06 3.99
N LEU A 11 7.09 -35.58 2.75
CA LEU A 11 7.65 -34.29 2.34
C LEU A 11 6.87 -33.18 3.05
N ALA A 12 7.57 -32.37 3.83
CA ALA A 12 6.97 -31.22 4.51
C ALA A 12 6.42 -30.24 3.45
N VAL A 13 5.11 -29.97 3.53
CA VAL A 13 4.45 -28.95 2.71
C VAL A 13 5.06 -27.59 3.09
N PRO A 14 5.66 -26.84 2.15
CA PRO A 14 6.17 -25.51 2.45
C PRO A 14 4.98 -24.64 2.90
N LYS A 15 5.09 -24.09 4.11
CA LYS A 15 4.09 -23.19 4.69
C LYS A 15 3.86 -22.05 3.68
N PRO A 16 2.61 -21.78 3.26
CA PRO A 16 2.36 -20.68 2.34
C PRO A 16 2.88 -19.40 3.00
N ALA A 17 3.70 -18.66 2.25
CA ALA A 17 4.14 -17.33 2.66
C ALA A 17 2.88 -16.53 2.96
N VAL A 18 2.71 -16.14 4.22
CA VAL A 18 1.62 -15.28 4.65
C VAL A 18 1.86 -13.95 3.92
N GLN A 19 1.12 -13.70 2.85
CA GLN A 19 1.07 -12.38 2.25
C GLN A 19 0.44 -11.47 3.31
N GLU A 20 1.26 -10.61 3.92
CA GLU A 20 0.74 -9.56 4.79
C GLU A 20 -0.27 -8.77 3.97
N THR A 21 -1.51 -8.75 4.46
CA THR A 21 -2.59 -8.03 3.78
C THR A 21 -2.18 -6.56 3.72
N PRO A 22 -2.24 -5.91 2.55
CA PRO A 22 -1.88 -4.51 2.43
C PRO A 22 -2.62 -3.67 3.47
N VAL A 23 -1.90 -2.71 4.06
CA VAL A 23 -2.49 -1.81 5.05
C VAL A 23 -3.57 -1.00 4.32
N LYS A 24 -4.83 -1.40 4.53
CA LYS A 24 -5.98 -0.61 4.06
C LYS A 24 -5.87 0.77 4.69
N PHE A 25 -6.03 1.84 3.90
CA PHE A 25 -6.14 3.20 4.42
C PHE A 25 -7.31 3.24 5.40
N ARG A 26 -7.01 3.15 6.70
CA ARG A 26 -8.02 3.26 7.75
C ARG A 26 -8.28 4.74 7.96
N SER A 27 -9.52 5.09 8.27
CA SER A 27 -9.93 6.45 8.60
C SER A 27 -9.04 7.03 9.72
N GLY A 28 -8.07 7.86 9.34
CA GLY A 28 -7.05 8.47 10.20
C GLY A 28 -6.40 9.68 9.51
N LYS A 29 -5.82 10.60 10.30
CA LYS A 29 -5.04 11.74 9.76
C LYS A 29 -3.58 11.32 9.68
N HIS A 30 -2.98 11.47 8.51
CA HIS A 30 -1.59 11.09 8.24
C HIS A 30 -0.80 12.32 7.77
N THR A 31 0.45 12.43 8.19
CA THR A 31 1.36 13.48 7.72
C THR A 31 1.97 13.06 6.39
N VAL A 32 1.85 13.93 5.39
CA VAL A 32 2.41 13.71 4.05
C VAL A 32 3.52 14.70 3.76
N ILE A 33 4.52 14.23 3.01
CA ILE A 33 5.61 15.05 2.49
C ILE A 33 5.35 15.27 1.00
N VAL A 34 5.16 16.53 0.60
CA VAL A 34 5.08 16.92 -0.81
C VAL A 34 6.46 16.77 -1.43
N LYS A 35 6.53 15.99 -2.52
CA LYS A 35 7.77 15.76 -3.26
C LYS A 35 7.87 16.69 -4.46
N GLU A 36 6.79 16.82 -5.21
CA GLU A 36 6.77 17.60 -6.45
C GLU A 36 5.39 18.25 -6.64
N VAL A 37 5.38 19.42 -7.26
CA VAL A 37 4.17 20.12 -7.70
C VAL A 37 4.37 20.55 -9.15
N PHE A 38 3.48 20.09 -10.02
CA PHE A 38 3.49 20.46 -11.44
C PHE A 38 2.25 21.30 -11.75
N ASP A 39 2.46 22.41 -12.46
CA ASP A 39 1.37 23.14 -13.09
C ASP A 39 1.03 22.44 -14.41
N ILE A 40 -0.20 21.90 -14.50
CA ILE A 40 -0.67 21.19 -15.70
C ILE A 40 -1.68 22.02 -16.50
N ALA A 41 -2.24 23.06 -15.89
CA ALA A 41 -3.09 24.02 -16.56
C ALA A 41 -2.91 25.40 -15.90
N PRO A 42 -2.01 26.24 -16.42
CA PRO A 42 -1.68 27.52 -15.79
C PRO A 42 -2.79 28.59 -15.95
N LYS A 43 -3.72 28.35 -16.87
CA LYS A 43 -4.87 29.23 -17.13
C LYS A 43 -6.11 28.69 -16.44
N PHE A 44 -6.99 29.59 -16.03
CA PHE A 44 -8.15 29.26 -15.21
C PHE A 44 -9.08 28.20 -15.88
N PRO A 45 -9.52 27.16 -15.15
CA PRO A 45 -9.17 26.86 -13.76
C PRO A 45 -7.73 26.35 -13.63
N GLN A 46 -6.96 27.00 -12.75
CA GLN A 46 -5.58 26.58 -12.49
C GLN A 46 -5.60 25.17 -11.92
N THR A 47 -4.83 24.27 -12.53
CA THR A 47 -4.81 22.85 -12.14
C THR A 47 -3.38 22.42 -11.87
N TYR A 48 -3.19 21.78 -10.72
CA TYR A 48 -1.90 21.27 -10.29
C TYR A 48 -1.93 19.76 -10.09
N LEU A 49 -0.83 19.11 -10.47
CA LEU A 49 -0.55 17.73 -10.10
C LEU A 49 0.44 17.74 -8.93
N ILE A 50 0.01 17.22 -7.79
CA ILE A 50 0.84 17.12 -6.58
C ILE A 50 1.24 15.66 -6.38
N ARG A 51 2.55 15.41 -6.26
CA ARG A 51 3.09 14.11 -5.87
C ARG A 51 3.55 14.21 -4.43
N PHE A 52 3.01 13.36 -3.57
CA PHE A 52 3.35 13.28 -2.16
C PHE A 52 3.60 11.83 -1.75
N THR A 53 4.25 11.65 -0.60
CA THR A 53 4.45 10.37 0.07
C THR A 53 4.12 10.52 1.54
N PHE A 54 3.89 9.40 2.23
CA PHE A 54 3.74 9.42 3.68
C PHE A 54 5.11 9.39 4.37
N GLU A 55 5.24 10.11 5.48
CA GLU A 55 6.45 10.12 6.29
C GLU A 55 6.53 8.85 7.13
N ASN A 56 7.54 8.00 6.88
CA ASN A 56 7.78 6.76 7.63
C ASN A 56 6.62 5.74 7.63
N GLU A 57 5.64 5.90 6.74
CA GLU A 57 4.48 5.00 6.62
C GLU A 57 4.44 4.34 5.24
N PRO A 58 3.92 3.10 5.14
CA PRO A 58 3.72 2.44 3.85
C PRO A 58 2.70 3.20 3.00
N VAL A 59 2.88 3.16 1.68
CA VAL A 59 1.86 3.64 0.74
C VAL A 59 0.63 2.76 0.88
N PHE A 60 -0.51 3.38 1.16
CA PHE A 60 -1.77 2.66 1.29
C PHE A 60 -2.32 2.24 -0.06
N ASP A 61 -2.97 1.08 -0.10
CA ASP A 61 -3.72 0.65 -1.28
C ASP A 61 -5.03 1.45 -1.36
N PHE A 62 -5.14 2.28 -2.40
CA PHE A 62 -6.36 2.99 -2.75
C PHE A 62 -7.15 2.21 -3.79
N GLU A 63 -8.43 2.00 -3.51
CA GLU A 63 -9.36 1.41 -4.49
C GLU A 63 -9.91 2.50 -5.42
N PRO A 64 -10.20 2.18 -6.70
CA PRO A 64 -10.84 3.12 -7.62
C PRO A 64 -12.12 3.72 -7.03
N GLY A 65 -12.25 5.05 -7.08
CA GLY A 65 -13.38 5.78 -6.52
C GLY A 65 -13.20 6.24 -5.08
N GLN A 66 -12.12 5.85 -4.40
CA GLN A 66 -11.75 6.42 -3.11
C GLN A 66 -11.16 7.82 -3.27
N PHE A 67 -11.41 8.68 -2.29
CA PHE A 67 -10.86 10.02 -2.21
C PHE A 67 -10.34 10.29 -0.79
N ILE A 68 -9.39 11.23 -0.69
CA ILE A 68 -8.82 11.68 0.57
C ILE A 68 -9.20 13.13 0.84
N SER A 69 -9.23 13.52 2.10
CA SER A 69 -9.27 14.92 2.52
C SER A 69 -7.86 15.40 2.82
N ILE A 70 -7.47 16.52 2.23
CA ILE A 70 -6.17 17.16 2.48
C ILE A 70 -6.39 18.35 3.42
N PHE A 71 -5.65 18.39 4.53
CA PHE A 71 -5.65 19.49 5.47
C PHE A 71 -4.29 20.19 5.37
N ALA A 72 -4.30 21.44 4.92
CA ALA A 72 -3.10 22.28 4.88
C ALA A 72 -3.25 23.40 5.93
N GLU A 73 -2.29 23.50 6.84
CA GLU A 73 -2.17 24.62 7.76
C GLU A 73 -1.26 25.65 7.12
N LYS A 74 -1.63 26.94 7.25
CA LYS A 74 -0.83 28.06 6.76
C LYS A 74 -0.22 28.72 7.98
N ASP A 75 1.11 28.65 8.10
CA ASP A 75 1.88 29.51 8.99
C ASP A 75 1.86 30.98 8.51
#